data_AF-A0A9P8JPG8-F1
#
_entry.id   AF-A0A9P8JPG8-F1
#
_cell.length_a   1.000
_cell.length_b   1.000
_cell.length_c   1.000
_cell.angle_alpha   90.00
_cell.angle_beta   90.00
_cell.angle_gamma   90.00
#
_symmetry.space_group_name_H-M   'P 1'
#
loop_
_entity.id
_entity.type
_entity.pdbx_description
1 polymer ?
#
loop_
_entity_poly.entity_id
_entity_poly.type
_entity_poly.pdbx_seq_one_letter_code
_entity_poly.pdbx_strand_id
1 'polypeptide(L)'
;MKASGVRWSDPIFQPQRKLKVVCIGAGASGLLLAYKIQRHFDNFDLVVYEKNEDVSGTWFENKYPGCACDVPSHNYTWSFEPKADWSGTYATSGEIFDYFKQFGIRHGLEKYIKLQHTVVDAKWNEQESMWHVTALNTATQKTVTTTCHVLINAA
;
A
#
# COMPACT_ATOMS: atom_id res chain seq x y z
N MET A 1 -18.69 13.52 -32.08
CA MET A 1 -18.95 12.53 -31.01
C MET A 1 -19.25 11.19 -31.66
N LYS A 2 -18.36 10.20 -31.58
CA LYS A 2 -18.65 8.83 -32.01
C LYS A 2 -18.69 7.95 -30.78
N ALA A 3 -19.88 7.49 -30.41
CA ALA A 3 -20.03 6.42 -29.44
C ALA A 3 -19.40 5.15 -30.03
N SER A 4 -18.33 4.64 -29.42
CA SER A 4 -17.72 3.37 -29.80
C SER A 4 -18.60 2.24 -29.28
N GLY A 5 -19.51 1.77 -30.13
CA GLY A 5 -20.36 0.61 -29.85
C GLY A 5 -19.56 -0.70 -29.81
N VAL A 6 -19.85 -1.52 -28.81
CA VAL A 6 -19.40 -2.91 -28.68
C VAL A 6 -19.76 -3.68 -29.94
N ARG A 7 -18.80 -4.43 -30.52
CA ARG A 7 -19.02 -5.24 -31.72
C ARG A 7 -19.30 -6.69 -31.31
N TRP A 8 -20.19 -7.35 -32.03
CA TRP A 8 -20.53 -8.77 -31.84
C TRP A 8 -19.35 -9.74 -31.96
N SER A 9 -18.24 -9.30 -32.58
CA SER A 9 -16.99 -10.05 -32.72
C SER A 9 -16.01 -9.86 -31.57
N ASP A 10 -16.31 -8.97 -30.61
CA ASP A 10 -15.44 -8.76 -29.47
C ASP A 10 -15.46 -10.01 -28.58
N PRO A 11 -14.30 -10.51 -28.11
CA PRO A 11 -14.27 -11.65 -27.22
C PRO A 11 -15.12 -11.36 -25.98
N ILE A 12 -15.93 -12.35 -25.56
CA ILE A 12 -16.83 -12.26 -24.38
C ILE A 12 -16.04 -11.79 -23.15
N PHE A 13 -14.78 -12.22 -23.05
CA PHE A 13 -13.80 -11.68 -22.12
C PHE A 13 -12.88 -10.71 -22.86
N GLN A 14 -13.10 -9.41 -22.64
CA GLN A 14 -12.10 -8.43 -23.02
C GLN A 14 -10.88 -8.60 -22.12
N PRO A 15 -9.64 -8.51 -22.67
CA PRO A 15 -8.45 -8.50 -21.83
C PRO A 15 -8.59 -7.39 -20.80
N GLN A 16 -8.48 -7.73 -19.51
CA GLN A 16 -8.64 -6.75 -18.44
C GLN A 16 -7.64 -5.62 -18.67
N ARG A 17 -8.12 -4.38 -18.79
CA ARG A 17 -7.26 -3.20 -18.93
C ARG A 17 -6.29 -3.15 -17.76
N LYS A 18 -5.00 -2.92 -18.03
CA LYS A 18 -3.99 -2.79 -16.98
C LYS A 18 -4.36 -1.67 -16.00
N LEU A 19 -4.45 -1.98 -14.71
CA LEU A 19 -4.80 -1.01 -13.68
C LEU A 19 -3.56 -0.45 -12.98
N LYS A 20 -3.31 0.86 -13.12
CA LYS A 20 -2.35 1.59 -12.32
C LYS A 20 -2.98 2.02 -10.99
N VAL A 21 -2.35 1.62 -9.90
CA VAL A 21 -2.79 1.91 -8.53
C VAL A 21 -1.64 2.59 -7.79
N VAL A 22 -1.94 3.70 -7.13
CA VAL A 22 -1.04 4.32 -6.16
C VAL A 22 -1.67 4.22 -4.77
N CYS A 23 -0.88 3.76 -3.81
CA CYS A 23 -1.24 3.74 -2.39
C CYS A 23 -0.32 4.70 -1.64
N ILE A 24 -0.87 5.46 -0.70
CA ILE A 24 -0.12 6.33 0.21
C ILE A 24 -0.10 5.64 1.58
N GLY A 25 1.08 5.39 2.12
CA GLY A 25 1.30 4.71 3.40
C GLY A 25 1.56 3.20 3.26
N ALA A 26 2.62 2.72 3.92
CA ALA A 26 2.99 1.31 4.04
C ALA A 26 2.84 0.81 5.49
N GLY A 27 1.80 1.29 6.19
CA GLY A 27 1.30 0.69 7.44
C GLY A 27 0.47 -0.58 7.18
N ALA A 28 -0.25 -1.03 8.21
CA ALA A 28 -1.08 -2.24 8.12
C ALA A 28 -2.01 -2.25 6.89
N SER A 29 -2.74 -1.16 6.64
CA SER A 29 -3.67 -1.06 5.51
C SER A 29 -2.97 -1.12 4.15
N GLY A 30 -1.84 -0.41 3.98
CA GLY A 30 -1.08 -0.40 2.72
C GLY A 30 -0.43 -1.73 2.41
N LEU A 31 0.14 -2.40 3.42
CA LEU A 31 0.70 -3.75 3.29
C LEU A 31 -0.38 -4.77 2.93
N LEU A 32 -1.55 -4.69 3.58
CA LEU A 32 -2.69 -5.56 3.26
C LEU A 32 -3.17 -5.34 1.83
N LEU A 33 -3.28 -4.09 1.38
CA LEU A 33 -3.66 -3.76 0.00
C LEU A 33 -2.68 -4.39 -1.00
N ALA A 34 -1.37 -4.19 -0.80
CA ALA A 34 -0.35 -4.75 -1.67
C ALA A 34 -0.42 -6.29 -1.73
N TYR A 35 -0.61 -6.94 -0.58
CA TYR A 35 -0.80 -8.38 -0.49
C TYR A 35 -2.04 -8.87 -1.25
N LYS A 36 -3.18 -8.20 -1.07
CA LYS A 36 -4.44 -8.61 -1.71
C LYS A 36 -4.41 -8.35 -3.22
N ILE A 37 -3.88 -7.21 -3.66
CA ILE A 37 -3.78 -6.91 -5.10
C ILE A 37 -2.92 -7.96 -5.80
N GLN A 38 -1.72 -8.28 -5.28
CA GLN A 38 -0.85 -9.25 -5.94
C GLN A 38 -1.41 -10.68 -6.00
N ARG A 39 -2.38 -11.01 -5.13
CA ARG A 39 -2.93 -12.37 -5.02
C ARG A 39 -4.24 -12.54 -5.79
N HIS A 40 -4.93 -11.45 -6.11
CA HIS A 40 -6.28 -11.49 -6.68
C HIS A 40 -6.42 -10.77 -8.03
N PHE A 41 -5.37 -10.11 -8.52
CA PHE A 41 -5.37 -9.40 -9.79
C PHE A 41 -4.12 -9.74 -10.59
N ASP A 42 -4.27 -9.91 -11.91
CA ASP A 42 -3.15 -10.31 -12.78
C ASP A 42 -2.57 -9.14 -13.60
N ASN A 43 -3.36 -8.12 -13.91
CA ASN A 43 -2.95 -7.02 -14.80
C ASN A 43 -2.98 -5.65 -14.10
N PHE A 44 -1.99 -5.40 -13.24
CA PHE A 44 -1.88 -4.15 -12.50
C PHE A 44 -0.43 -3.63 -12.45
N ASP A 45 -0.31 -2.32 -12.19
CA ASP A 45 0.91 -1.67 -11.72
C ASP A 45 0.58 -1.06 -10.35
N LEU A 46 1.35 -1.41 -9.31
CA LEU A 46 1.17 -0.88 -7.96
C LEU A 46 2.44 -0.14 -7.53
N VAL A 47 2.26 1.06 -6.99
CA VAL A 47 3.29 1.76 -6.22
C VAL A 47 2.70 2.17 -4.88
N VAL A 48 3.40 1.84 -3.80
CA VAL A 48 3.09 2.28 -2.44
C VAL A 48 4.14 3.31 -2.03
N TYR A 49 3.75 4.56 -1.81
CA TYR A 49 4.64 5.59 -1.32
C TYR A 49 4.59 5.65 0.22
N GLU A 50 5.73 5.52 0.87
CA GLU A 50 5.89 5.60 2.32
C GLU A 50 6.88 6.70 2.66
N LYS A 51 6.51 7.61 3.55
CA LYS A 51 7.35 8.75 3.94
C LYS A 51 8.55 8.33 4.79
N ASN A 52 8.39 7.27 5.56
CA ASN A 52 9.39 6.77 6.51
C ASN A 52 10.50 5.98 5.82
N GLU A 53 11.58 5.73 6.57
CA GLU A 53 12.72 4.91 6.14
C GLU A 53 12.44 3.41 6.20
N ASP A 54 11.31 3.01 6.78
CA ASP A 54 10.85 1.62 6.87
C ASP A 54 9.31 1.58 6.85
N VAL A 55 8.76 0.38 6.77
CA VAL A 55 7.31 0.13 6.74
C VAL A 55 6.68 0.19 8.14
N SER A 56 5.42 -0.25 8.26
CA SER A 56 4.68 -0.43 9.51
C SER A 56 4.00 0.83 10.08
N GLY A 57 4.09 1.97 9.40
CA GLY A 57 3.26 3.16 9.64
C GLY A 57 3.35 3.65 11.09
N THR A 58 2.21 3.69 11.80
CA THR A 58 2.13 4.10 13.21
C THR A 58 3.19 3.43 14.11
N TRP A 59 3.50 2.15 13.87
CA TRP A 59 4.47 1.40 14.67
C TRP A 59 5.93 1.71 14.31
N PHE A 60 6.19 2.33 13.15
CA PHE A 60 7.47 2.96 12.88
C PHE A 60 7.60 4.29 13.64
N GLU A 61 6.56 5.12 13.63
CA GLU A 61 6.65 6.48 14.20
C GLU A 61 6.64 6.49 15.73
N ASN A 62 5.87 5.60 16.36
CA ASN A 62 5.64 5.63 17.80
C ASN A 62 6.62 4.72 18.55
N LYS A 63 7.70 5.31 19.06
CA LYS A 63 8.75 4.62 19.82
C LYS A 63 8.90 5.12 21.26
N TYR A 64 7.87 5.77 21.82
CA TYR A 64 7.94 6.25 23.20
C TYR A 64 7.95 5.09 24.20
N PRO A 65 8.55 5.26 25.40
CA PRO A 65 8.63 4.20 26.39
C PRO A 65 7.25 3.64 26.78
N GLY A 66 7.10 2.33 26.74
CA GLY A 66 5.85 1.64 27.08
C GLY A 66 4.79 1.61 25.98
N CYS A 67 5.10 2.08 24.76
CA CYS A 67 4.17 1.99 23.62
C CYS A 67 3.82 0.52 23.32
N ALA A 68 2.52 0.22 23.30
CA ALA A 68 1.95 -1.12 23.08
C ALA A 68 0.55 -1.02 22.45
N CYS A 69 0.02 -2.13 21.94
CA CYS A 69 -1.37 -2.19 21.49
C CYS A 69 -2.37 -2.20 22.66
N ASP A 70 -3.61 -1.83 22.37
CA ASP A 70 -4.73 -1.77 23.31
C ASP A 70 -5.67 -3.00 23.23
N VAL A 71 -5.55 -3.80 22.16
CA VAL A 71 -6.26 -5.07 21.99
C VAL A 71 -5.34 -6.26 22.24
N PRO A 72 -5.90 -7.45 22.56
CA PRO A 72 -5.08 -8.66 22.68
C PRO A 72 -4.24 -8.90 21.42
N SER A 73 -2.94 -9.12 21.55
CA SER A 73 -1.99 -9.24 20.43
C SER A 73 -2.40 -10.26 19.38
N HIS A 74 -3.01 -11.38 19.83
CA HIS A 74 -3.54 -12.44 18.96
C HIS A 74 -4.64 -11.93 18.02
N ASN A 75 -5.39 -10.90 18.41
CA ASN A 75 -6.41 -10.25 17.59
C ASN A 75 -5.83 -9.12 16.72
N TYR A 76 -4.59 -8.68 16.98
CA TYR A 76 -3.90 -7.64 16.21
C TYR A 76 -3.07 -8.24 15.06
N THR A 77 -3.58 -9.31 14.45
CA THR A 77 -3.01 -9.99 13.29
C THR A 77 -4.03 -10.05 12.17
N TRP A 78 -3.60 -10.37 10.94
CA TRP A 78 -4.58 -10.72 9.91
C TRP A 78 -5.06 -12.14 10.15
N SER A 79 -6.35 -12.40 9.93
CA SER A 79 -6.95 -13.73 10.15
C SER A 79 -6.30 -14.87 9.35
N PHE A 80 -5.61 -14.54 8.26
CA PHE A 80 -4.86 -15.49 7.44
C PHE A 80 -3.35 -15.54 7.76
N GLU A 81 -2.87 -14.70 8.67
CA GLU A 81 -1.47 -14.57 9.07
C GLU A 81 -1.35 -14.48 10.61
N PRO A 82 -1.77 -15.52 11.35
CA PRO A 82 -1.68 -15.50 12.81
C PRO A 82 -0.21 -15.54 13.28
N LYS A 83 0.06 -14.88 14.41
CA LYS A 83 1.31 -15.01 15.18
C LYS A 83 0.98 -15.61 16.54
N ALA A 84 1.63 -16.72 16.90
CA ALA A 84 1.33 -17.49 18.12
C ALA A 84 2.31 -17.23 19.27
N ASP A 85 3.47 -16.66 18.97
CA ASP A 85 4.59 -16.46 19.88
C ASP A 85 4.69 -14.99 20.34
N TRP A 86 3.55 -14.32 20.57
CA TRP A 86 3.54 -12.97 21.13
C TRP A 86 4.15 -12.96 22.53
N SER A 87 4.98 -11.95 22.85
CA SER A 87 5.64 -11.86 24.17
C SER A 87 4.68 -11.63 25.34
N GLY A 88 3.47 -11.14 25.07
CA GLY A 88 2.42 -10.92 26.07
C GLY A 88 1.05 -10.63 25.45
N THR A 89 0.05 -10.47 26.33
CA THR A 89 -1.33 -10.14 25.93
C THR A 89 -1.42 -8.83 25.16
N TYR A 90 -0.56 -7.86 25.48
CA TYR A 90 -0.44 -6.59 24.77
C TYR A 90 0.99 -6.44 24.26
N ALA A 91 1.17 -6.59 22.95
CA ALA A 91 2.47 -6.56 22.31
C ALA A 91 3.05 -5.15 22.30
N THR A 92 4.37 -5.07 22.46
CA THR A 92 5.09 -3.79 22.39
C THR A 92 5.09 -3.25 20.96
N SER A 93 5.29 -1.94 20.82
CA SER A 93 5.42 -1.29 19.51
C SER A 93 6.50 -1.95 18.63
N GLY A 94 7.64 -2.31 19.22
CA GLY A 94 8.72 -3.00 18.50
C GLY A 94 8.31 -4.37 17.97
N GLU A 95 7.59 -5.17 18.77
CA GLU A 95 7.14 -6.49 18.34
C GLU A 95 6.09 -6.42 17.21
N ILE A 96 5.19 -5.42 17.26
CA ILE A 96 4.19 -5.20 16.22
C ILE A 96 4.84 -4.66 14.94
N PHE A 97 5.80 -3.73 15.08
CA PHE A 97 6.62 -3.26 13.97
C PHE A 97 7.27 -4.43 13.23
N ASP A 98 7.94 -5.33 13.98
CA ASP A 98 8.59 -6.50 13.41
C ASP A 98 7.60 -7.44 12.72
N TYR A 99 6.42 -7.67 13.32
CA TYR A 99 5.38 -8.48 12.69
C TYR A 99 4.99 -7.95 11.29
N PHE A 100 4.70 -6.66 11.15
CA PHE A 100 4.32 -6.08 9.85
C PHE A 100 5.49 -6.02 8.86
N LYS A 101 6.69 -5.70 9.34
CA LYS A 101 7.90 -5.71 8.50
C LYS A 101 8.18 -7.10 7.94
N GLN A 102 8.14 -8.12 8.80
CA GLN A 102 8.36 -9.52 8.38
C GLN A 102 7.27 -10.00 7.42
N PHE A 103 6.02 -9.56 7.59
CA PHE A 103 4.97 -9.82 6.60
C PHE A 103 5.30 -9.23 5.21
N GLY A 104 5.75 -7.98 5.18
CA GLY A 104 6.18 -7.31 3.95
C GLY A 104 7.28 -8.08 3.21
N ILE A 105 8.29 -8.54 3.95
CA ILE A 105 9.40 -9.35 3.44
C ILE A 105 8.91 -10.72 2.95
N ARG A 106 8.15 -11.45 3.79
CA ARG A 106 7.66 -12.82 3.52
C ARG A 106 6.85 -12.91 2.24
N HIS A 107 6.07 -11.87 1.92
CA HIS A 107 5.25 -11.82 0.72
C HIS A 107 5.87 -11.01 -0.42
N GLY A 108 7.15 -10.61 -0.29
CA GLY A 108 7.88 -9.87 -1.32
C GLY A 108 7.22 -8.55 -1.70
N LEU A 109 6.60 -7.85 -0.75
CA LEU A 109 5.86 -6.62 -0.99
C LEU A 109 6.78 -5.42 -1.22
N GLU A 110 8.04 -5.50 -0.80
CA GLU A 110 9.05 -4.44 -0.96
C GLU A 110 9.20 -3.99 -2.42
N LYS A 111 8.96 -4.89 -3.39
CA LYS A 111 8.98 -4.55 -4.83
C LYS A 111 7.97 -3.47 -5.22
N TYR A 112 6.90 -3.29 -4.45
CA TYR A 112 5.89 -2.26 -4.66
C TYR A 112 6.14 -0.98 -3.86
N ILE A 113 6.98 -1.03 -2.83
CA ILE A 113 7.10 0.02 -1.83
C ILE A 113 8.27 0.95 -2.17
N LYS A 114 8.00 2.25 -2.12
CA LYS A 114 8.98 3.32 -2.25
C LYS A 114 9.04 4.07 -0.92
N LEU A 115 10.00 3.68 -0.09
CA LEU A 115 10.33 4.32 1.19
C LEU A 115 10.94 5.71 0.96
N GLN A 116 10.91 6.58 1.96
CA GLN A 116 11.41 7.96 1.87
C GLN A 116 10.74 8.77 0.75
N HIS A 117 9.46 8.52 0.47
CA HIS A 117 8.66 9.26 -0.49
C HIS A 117 7.40 9.82 0.18
N THR A 118 7.40 11.12 0.42
CA THR A 118 6.23 11.83 0.95
C THR A 118 5.37 12.28 -0.22
N VAL A 119 4.11 11.85 -0.31
CA VAL A 119 3.15 12.40 -1.27
C VAL A 119 2.80 13.83 -0.87
N VAL A 120 3.02 14.78 -1.77
CA VAL A 120 2.84 16.23 -1.52
C VAL A 120 1.68 16.83 -2.30
N ASP A 121 1.21 16.17 -3.36
CA ASP A 121 0.09 16.63 -4.18
C ASP A 121 -0.59 15.44 -4.86
N ALA A 122 -1.92 15.49 -4.96
CA ALA A 122 -2.71 14.54 -5.71
C ALA A 122 -3.87 15.27 -6.37
N LYS A 123 -3.90 15.27 -7.71
CA LYS A 123 -4.92 15.98 -8.50
C LYS A 123 -5.59 15.05 -9.48
N TRP A 124 -6.92 15.10 -9.50
CA TRP A 124 -7.70 14.42 -10.53
C TRP A 124 -7.65 15.20 -11.84
N ASN A 125 -7.36 14.50 -12.94
CA ASN A 125 -7.44 15.04 -14.29
C ASN A 125 -8.67 14.44 -14.99
N GLU A 126 -9.70 15.27 -15.20
CA GLU A 126 -10.96 14.86 -15.83
C GLU A 126 -10.78 14.39 -17.28
N GLN A 127 -9.89 15.03 -18.04
CA GLN A 127 -9.68 14.71 -19.46
C GLN A 127 -9.06 13.33 -19.65
N GLU A 128 -8.16 12.94 -18.74
CA GLU A 128 -7.49 11.65 -18.75
C GLU A 128 -8.22 10.59 -17.92
N SER A 129 -9.14 11.02 -17.05
CA SER A 129 -9.76 10.20 -16.02
C SER A 129 -8.71 9.47 -15.16
N MET A 130 -7.69 10.22 -14.72
CA MET A 130 -6.59 9.70 -13.90
C MET A 130 -6.20 10.67 -12.79
N TRP A 131 -5.68 10.12 -11.70
CA TRP A 131 -4.98 10.87 -10.66
C TRP A 131 -3.54 11.12 -11.09
N HIS A 132 -3.08 12.35 -10.90
CA HIS A 132 -1.69 12.77 -10.97
C HIS A 132 -1.18 12.93 -9.54
N VAL A 133 -0.29 12.05 -9.12
CA VAL A 133 0.23 12.00 -7.75
C VAL A 133 1.70 12.39 -7.76
N THR A 134 2.06 13.42 -6.99
CA THR A 134 3.44 13.89 -6.87
C THR A 134 3.98 13.50 -5.50
N ALA A 135 5.10 12.80 -5.50
CA ALA A 135 5.83 12.41 -4.29
C ALA A 135 7.21 13.08 -4.28
N LEU A 136 7.61 13.61 -3.12
CA LEU A 136 8.94 14.10 -2.83
C LEU A 136 9.77 12.94 -2.26
N ASN A 137 10.83 12.57 -2.97
CA ASN A 137 11.86 11.69 -2.42
C ASN A 137 12.71 12.49 -1.42
N THR A 138 12.57 12.19 -0.13
CA THR A 138 13.18 12.99 0.95
C THR A 138 14.70 12.81 1.01
N ALA A 139 15.23 11.67 0.55
CA ALA A 139 16.68 11.44 0.47
C ALA A 139 17.36 12.29 -0.61
N THR A 140 16.71 12.44 -1.77
CA THR A 140 17.29 13.13 -2.94
C THR A 140 16.76 14.54 -3.16
N GLN A 141 15.72 14.94 -2.44
CA GLN A 141 14.98 16.20 -2.61
C GLN A 141 14.38 16.38 -4.01
N LYS A 142 14.19 15.27 -4.75
CA LYS A 142 13.57 15.27 -6.08
C LYS A 142 12.11 14.86 -6.00
N THR A 143 11.28 15.52 -6.79
CA THR A 143 9.89 15.12 -6.97
C THR A 143 9.74 14.14 -8.12
N VAL A 144 8.80 13.20 -7.97
CA VAL A 144 8.38 12.27 -9.00
C VAL A 144 6.86 12.33 -9.10
N THR A 145 6.35 12.54 -10.31
CA THR A 145 4.91 12.52 -10.59
C THR A 145 4.55 11.20 -11.28
N THR A 146 3.54 10.51 -10.75
CA THR A 146 3.01 9.25 -11.28
C THR A 146 1.53 9.40 -11.56
N THR A 147 1.06 8.84 -12.67
CA THR A 147 -0.38 8.76 -12.97
C THR A 147 -0.96 7.41 -12.57
N CYS A 148 -2.18 7.42 -12.02
CA CYS A 148 -2.89 6.20 -11.67
C CYS A 148 -4.40 6.30 -11.89
N HIS A 149 -5.05 5.15 -12.08
CA HIS A 149 -6.51 5.09 -12.19
C HIS A 149 -7.16 5.08 -10.82
N VAL A 150 -6.49 4.47 -9.83
CA VAL A 150 -6.99 4.33 -8.46
C VAL A 150 -5.94 4.88 -7.51
N LEU A 151 -6.35 5.84 -6.69
CA LEU A 151 -5.56 6.37 -5.59
C LEU A 151 -6.17 5.89 -4.28
N ILE A 152 -5.38 5.22 -3.44
CA ILE A 152 -5.78 4.79 -2.11
C ILE A 152 -4.97 5.59 -1.08
N ASN A 153 -5.67 6.27 -0.17
CA ASN A 153 -5.04 6.86 1.00
C ASN A 153 -5.11 5.88 2.18
N ALA A 154 -3.96 5.36 2.60
CA ALA A 154 -3.78 4.40 3.70
C ALA A 154 -2.72 4.89 4.72
N ALA A 155 -2.45 6.20 4.72
CA ALA A 155 -1.51 6.89 5.60
C ALA A 155 -2.18 7.46 6.85
#